data_AF-A0A0W1NE72-F1
#
_entry.id   AF-A0A0W1NE72-F1
#
_cell.length_a   1.000
_cell.length_b   1.000
_cell.length_c   1.000
_cell.angle_alpha   90.00
_cell.angle_beta   90.00
_cell.angle_gamma   90.00
#
_symmetry.space_group_name_H-M   'P 1'
#
loop_
_entity.id
_entity.type
_entity.pdbx_description
1 polymer ?
#
loop_
_entity_poly.entity_id
_entity_poly.type
_entity_poly.pdbx_seq_one_letter_code
_entity_poly.pdbx_strand_id
1 'polypeptide(L)' 'MHTPFDVHFGLADQLREMRADVLASVYDRHPERFVRKAPEPPKLPGTVWINKPTDPRHPDAEIPAQG' A
#
# COMPACT_ATOMS: atom_id res chain seq x y z
N MET A 1 -2.79 -2.45 -6.13
CA MET A 1 -1.52 -2.60 -5.38
C MET A 1 -1.05 -1.20 -5.02
N HIS A 2 -0.62 -0.98 -3.78
CA HIS A 2 0.00 0.28 -3.35
C HIS A 2 1.49 0.02 -3.16
N THR A 3 2.31 0.97 -3.59
CA THR A 3 3.75 0.91 -3.39
C THR A 3 4.11 1.57 -2.06
N PRO A 4 5.29 1.25 -1.47
CA PRO A 4 5.79 2.00 -0.32
C PRO A 4 5.91 3.51 -0.59
N PHE A 5 6.18 3.92 -1.84
CA PHE A 5 6.18 5.32 -2.26
C PHE A 5 4.79 5.96 -2.06
N ASP A 6 3.73 5.31 -2.53
CA ASP A 6 2.36 5.83 -2.39
C ASP A 6 1.98 6.03 -0.93
N VAL A 7 2.45 5.15 -0.03
CA VAL A 7 2.18 5.28 1.40
C VAL A 7 3.05 6.36 2.04
N HIS A 8 4.35 6.40 1.72
CA HIS A 8 5.28 7.39 2.28
C HIS A 8 4.87 8.83 1.95
N PHE A 9 4.38 9.06 0.73
CA PHE A 9 3.94 10.39 0.29
C PHE A 9 2.44 10.65 0.51
N GLY A 10 1.72 9.76 1.21
CA GLY A 10 0.30 9.97 1.51
C GLY A 10 -0.64 9.91 0.29
N LEU A 11 -0.20 9.33 -0.82
CA LEU A 11 -0.98 9.20 -2.06
C LEU A 11 -1.92 7.99 -2.05
N ALA A 12 -1.75 7.09 -1.07
CA ALA A 12 -2.40 5.79 -1.06
C ALA A 12 -3.94 5.89 -1.05
N ASP A 13 -4.52 6.78 -0.24
CA ASP A 13 -5.97 6.99 -0.17
C ASP A 13 -6.53 7.55 -1.48
N GLN A 14 -5.94 8.62 -2.01
CA GLN A 14 -6.37 9.23 -3.28
C GLN A 14 -6.33 8.22 -4.43
N LEU A 15 -5.23 7.46 -4.56
CA LEU A 15 -5.13 6.42 -5.58
C LEU A 15 -6.15 5.31 -5.40
N ARG A 16 -6.57 5.01 -4.17
CA ARG A 16 -7.59 4.03 -3.88
C ARG A 16 -8.98 4.53 -4.29
N GLU A 17 -9.31 5.78 -4.02
CA GLU A 17 -10.56 6.43 -4.45
C GLU A 17 -10.66 6.46 -5.97
N MET A 18 -9.63 6.94 -6.67
CA MET A 18 -9.61 6.96 -8.14
C MET A 18 -9.83 5.56 -8.74
N ARG A 19 -9.26 4.52 -8.12
CA ARG A 19 -9.48 3.14 -8.55
C ARG A 19 -10.90 2.67 -8.28
N ALA A 20 -11.54 3.10 -7.20
CA ALA A 20 -12.93 2.77 -6.89
C ALA A 20 -13.86 3.32 -7.99
N ASP A 21 -13.65 4.56 -8.43
CA ASP A 21 -14.46 5.20 -9.48
C ASP A 21 -14.36 4.45 -10.82
N VAL A 22 -13.13 4.08 -11.21
CA VAL A 22 -12.90 3.30 -12.43
C VAL A 22 -13.62 1.96 -12.34
N LEU A 23 -13.46 1.24 -11.22
CA LEU A 23 -14.10 -0.05 -11.00
C LEU A 23 -15.62 0.04 -11.02
N ALA A 24 -16.20 1.09 -10.43
CA ALA A 24 -17.63 1.35 -10.48
C ALA A 24 -18.13 1.58 -11.92
N SER A 25 -17.43 2.41 -12.70
CA SER A 25 -17.84 2.67 -14.11
C SER A 25 -17.71 1.43 -15.01
N VAL A 26 -16.78 0.53 -14.71
CA VAL A 26 -16.61 -0.71 -15.46
C VAL A 26 -17.67 -1.73 -15.06
N TYR A 27 -18.02 -1.79 -13.77
CA TYR A 27 -19.10 -2.63 -13.28
C TYR A 27 -20.45 -2.21 -13.86
N ASP A 28 -20.75 -0.92 -13.89
CA ASP A 28 -22.01 -0.38 -14.45
C ASP A 28 -22.21 -0.78 -15.93
N ARG A 29 -21.12 -0.75 -16.72
CA ARG A 29 -21.17 -1.13 -18.14
C ARG A 29 -21.19 -2.64 -18.38
N HIS A 30 -20.59 -3.42 -17.50
CA HIS A 30 -20.31 -4.84 -17.72
C HIS A 30 -20.46 -5.69 -16.46
N PRO A 31 -21.65 -5.71 -15.82
CA PRO A 31 -21.84 -6.45 -14.58
C PRO A 31 -21.64 -7.96 -14.77
N GLU A 32 -21.90 -8.50 -15.96
CA GLU A 32 -21.74 -9.91 -16.33
C GLU A 32 -20.29 -10.41 -16.23
N ARG A 33 -19.31 -9.50 -16.28
CA ARG A 33 -17.90 -9.86 -16.13
C ARG A 33 -17.47 -10.01 -14.66
N PHE A 34 -18.34 -9.66 -13.72
CA PHE A 34 -18.06 -9.72 -12.29
C PHE A 34 -18.97 -10.70 -11.59
N VAL A 35 -18.38 -11.62 -10.82
CA VAL A 35 -19.14 -12.65 -10.12
C VAL A 35 -19.80 -12.03 -8.89
N ARG A 36 -21.14 -12.04 -8.86
CA ARG A 36 -22.04 -11.70 -7.71
C ARG A 36 -22.07 -10.22 -7.27
N LYS A 37 -20.98 -9.47 -7.34
CA LYS A 37 -20.94 -8.07 -6.87
C LYS A 37 -19.90 -7.22 -7.60
N ALA A 38 -19.98 -5.90 -7.38
CA ALA A 38 -18.97 -4.95 -7.82
C ALA A 38 -17.59 -5.26 -7.21
N PRO A 39 -16.50 -5.12 -7.98
CA PRO A 39 -15.15 -5.28 -7.48
C PRO A 39 -14.76 -4.12 -6.56
N GLU A 40 -13.88 -4.37 -5.59
CA GLU A 40 -13.33 -3.35 -4.69
C GLU A 40 -11.83 -3.19 -4.95
N PRO A 41 -11.28 -1.95 -4.87
CA PRO A 41 -9.84 -1.76 -4.98
C PRO A 41 -9.12 -2.40 -3.78
N PRO A 42 -7.85 -2.84 -3.94
CA PRO A 42 -7.08 -3.43 -2.87
C PRO A 42 -7.08 -2.58 -1.59
N LYS A 43 -7.12 -3.24 -0.44
CA LYS A 43 -7.01 -2.56 0.85
C LYS A 43 -5.63 -1.91 0.98
N LEU A 44 -5.58 -0.80 1.70
CA LEU A 44 -4.32 -0.17 2.05
C LEU A 44 -3.53 -1.07 3.01
N PRO A 45 -2.21 -1.19 2.84
CA PRO A 45 -1.37 -1.82 3.86
C PRO A 45 -1.34 -0.94 5.11
N GLY A 46 -1.41 -1.53 6.31
CA GLY A 46 -1.47 -0.78 7.56
C GLY A 46 -0.19 -0.01 7.89
N THR A 47 0.98 -0.65 7.78
CA THR A 47 2.28 0.01 7.92
C THR A 47 3.26 -0.64 6.94
N VAL A 48 4.02 0.18 6.20
CA VAL A 48 5.03 -0.30 5.24
C VAL A 48 6.36 0.37 5.58
N TRP A 49 7.43 -0.42 5.57
CA TRP A 49 8.79 0.04 5.88
C TRP A 49 9.67 -0.17 4.66
N ILE A 50 10.39 0.87 4.22
CA ILE A 50 11.44 0.74 3.20
C ILE A 50 12.74 0.26 3.86
N ASN A 51 13.03 0.75 5.08
CA ASN A 51 14.04 0.22 6.00
C ASN A 51 13.43 0.26 7.40
N LYS A 52 13.09 -0.89 7.98
CA LYS A 52 12.66 -0.94 9.38
C LYS A 52 13.90 -0.68 10.24
N PRO A 53 13.92 0.33 11.11
CA PRO A 53 15.05 0.53 12.02
C PRO A 53 15.16 -0.71 12.91
N THR A 54 16.38 -1.22 13.03
CA THR A 54 16.72 -2.21 14.05
C THR A 54 16.49 -1.58 15.42
N ASP A 55 15.92 -2.35 16.35
CA ASP A 55 15.79 -1.90 17.74
C ASP A 55 17.19 -1.57 18.28
N PRO A 56 17.47 -0.34 18.75
CA PRO A 56 18.77 0.03 19.29
C PRO A 56 19.14 -0.76 20.56
N ARG A 57 18.24 -1.60 21.09
CA ARG A 57 18.51 -2.55 22.17
C ARG A 57 18.98 -3.92 21.68
N HIS A 58 19.23 -4.10 20.39
CA HIS A 58 19.93 -5.27 19.87
C HIS A 58 21.45 -5.06 20.04
N PRO A 59 22.19 -5.99 20.66
CA PRO A 59 23.60 -5.81 21.01
C PRO A 59 24.56 -5.71 19.82
N ASP A 60 24.07 -5.81 18.58
CA ASP A 60 24.88 -5.71 17.36
C ASP A 60 25.10 -4.27 16.87
N ALA A 61 24.61 -3.26 17.61
CA ALA A 61 24.81 -1.85 17.30
C ALA A 61 26.16 -1.30 17.84
N GLU A 62 27.24 -2.09 17.78
CA GLU A 62 28.59 -1.55 17.89
C GLU A 62 29.12 -1.29 16.47
N ILE A 63 29.10 -0.02 16.06
CA ILE A 63 29.94 0.45 14.96
C ILE A 63 31.36 0.52 15.55
N PRO A 64 32.32 -0.32 15.15
CA PRO A 64 33.68 -0.18 15.64
C PRO A 64 34.23 1.16 15.16
N ALA A 65 34.71 1.96 16.11
CA ALA A 65 35.43 3.19 15.81
C ALA A 65 36.63 2.85 14.90
N GLN A 66 36.65 3.47 13.72
CA GLN A 66 37.79 3.34 12.80
C GLN A 66 39.00 4.03 13.44
N GLY A 67 40.00 3.23 13.82
CA GLY A 67 41.34 3.67 14.20
C GLY A 67 42.30 3.58 13.02
#